data_AF-A0A950B4W8-F1
#
_entry.id   AF-A0A950B4W8-F1
#
_cell.length_a   1.000
_cell.length_b   1.000
_cell.length_c   1.000
_cell.angle_alpha   90.00
_cell.angle_beta   90.00
_cell.angle_gamma   90.00
#
_symmetry.space_group_name_H-M   'P 1'
#
loop_
_entity.id
_entity.type
_entity.pdbx_description
1 polymer ?
#
loop_
_entity_poly.entity_id
_entity_poly.type
_entity_poly.pdbx_seq_one_letter_code
_entity_poly.pdbx_strand_id
1 'polypeptide(L)'
;MDLAKLRAQAEGGSNTQTGSNTQTDSAVADGFAKAVEFVVTPLLFGVGGHFLDGWLGTSPIFTVILFVWALAVTVGMAVRDYNAHMRAEEDRLMGRRPGPTAAGGAR
;
A
#
# COMPACT_ATOMS: atom_id res chain seq x y z
N MET A 1 -37.27 17.68 -24.91
CA MET A 1 -35.93 17.06 -24.92
C MET A 1 -34.92 18.16 -24.74
N ASP A 2 -34.18 18.13 -23.63
CA ASP A 2 -33.28 19.21 -23.21
C ASP A 2 -31.85 18.94 -23.69
N LEU A 3 -31.42 19.72 -24.68
CA LEU A 3 -30.13 19.58 -25.35
C LEU A 3 -28.96 19.98 -24.43
N ALA A 4 -29.20 20.80 -23.41
CA ALA A 4 -28.18 21.15 -22.42
C ALA A 4 -27.84 19.96 -21.52
N LYS A 5 -28.84 19.16 -21.16
CA LYS A 5 -28.67 17.92 -20.39
C LYS A 5 -27.89 16.84 -21.15
N LEU A 6 -28.11 16.74 -22.46
CA LEU A 6 -27.39 15.80 -23.32
C LEU A 6 -25.91 16.17 -23.47
N ARG A 7 -25.60 17.47 -23.57
CA ARG A 7 -24.21 17.95 -23.61
C ARG A 7 -23.49 17.77 -22.27
N ALA A 8 -24.17 18.05 -21.16
CA ALA A 8 -23.63 17.83 -19.82
C ALA A 8 -23.35 16.34 -19.53
N GLN A 9 -24.18 15.43 -20.05
CA GLN A 9 -23.91 13.99 -19.98
C GLN A 9 -22.77 13.54 -20.91
N ALA A 10 -22.64 14.13 -22.10
CA ALA A 10 -21.54 13.82 -23.03
C ALA A 10 -20.17 14.29 -22.51
N GLU A 11 -20.12 15.43 -21.83
CA GLU A 11 -18.89 15.98 -21.21
C GLU A 11 -18.57 15.33 -19.85
N GLY A 12 -19.58 14.91 -19.09
CA GLY A 12 -19.40 14.20 -17.80
C GLY A 12 -19.08 12.71 -17.94
N GLY A 13 -19.49 12.06 -19.03
CA GLY A 13 -19.30 10.63 -19.28
C GLY A 13 -17.96 10.24 -19.90
N SER A 14 -17.27 11.19 -20.55
CA SER A 14 -15.99 10.90 -21.22
C SER A 14 -14.78 10.89 -20.29
N ASN A 15 -14.91 11.40 -19.06
CA ASN A 15 -13.77 11.60 -18.15
C ASN A 15 -13.64 10.52 -17.06
N THR A 16 -14.58 9.57 -16.98
CA THR A 16 -14.62 8.55 -15.92
C THR A 16 -14.22 7.14 -16.38
N GLN A 17 -13.89 6.95 -17.66
CA GLN A 17 -13.74 5.61 -18.25
C GLN A 17 -12.30 5.20 -18.62
N THR A 18 -11.29 5.99 -18.26
CA THR A 18 -9.86 5.65 -18.45
C THR A 18 -9.23 4.98 -17.21
N GLY A 19 -9.94 4.93 -16.07
CA GLY A 19 -9.35 4.68 -14.75
C GLY A 19 -9.28 3.22 -14.26
N SER A 20 -9.73 2.22 -15.03
CA SER A 20 -9.74 0.83 -14.55
C SER A 20 -8.39 0.12 -14.69
N ASN A 21 -7.63 0.38 -15.75
CA ASN A 21 -6.33 -0.29 -15.97
C ASN A 21 -5.24 0.27 -15.05
N THR A 22 -5.24 1.59 -14.84
CA THR A 22 -4.24 2.28 -14.01
C THR A 22 -4.23 1.83 -12.56
N GLN A 23 -5.37 1.37 -12.03
CA GLN A 23 -5.50 1.02 -10.62
C GLN A 23 -4.91 -0.35 -10.29
N THR A 24 -5.00 -1.31 -11.22
CA THR A 24 -4.34 -2.62 -11.07
C THR A 24 -2.84 -2.48 -11.31
N ASP A 25 -2.44 -1.70 -12.32
CA ASP A 25 -1.04 -1.45 -12.63
C ASP A 25 -0.32 -0.76 -11.46
N SER A 26 -0.95 0.23 -10.81
CA SER A 26 -0.37 0.90 -9.65
C SER A 26 -0.28 0.00 -8.42
N ALA A 27 -1.28 -0.85 -8.16
CA ALA A 27 -1.26 -1.76 -7.03
C ALA A 27 -0.17 -2.84 -7.16
N VAL A 28 0.07 -3.32 -8.38
CA VAL A 28 1.17 -4.26 -8.68
C VAL A 28 2.52 -3.57 -8.54
N ALA A 29 2.67 -2.35 -9.05
CA ALA A 29 3.91 -1.57 -8.92
C ALA A 29 4.25 -1.27 -7.46
N ASP A 30 3.28 -0.86 -6.65
CA ASP A 30 3.47 -0.58 -5.23
C ASP A 30 3.86 -1.83 -4.43
N GLY A 31 3.22 -2.97 -4.70
CA GLY A 31 3.57 -4.24 -4.07
C GLY A 31 5.00 -4.69 -4.41
N PHE A 32 5.40 -4.52 -5.67
CA PHE A 32 6.77 -4.81 -6.10
C PHE A 32 7.80 -3.86 -5.46
N ALA A 33 7.51 -2.55 -5.43
CA ALA A 33 8.38 -1.56 -4.78
C ALA A 33 8.60 -1.89 -3.30
N LYS A 34 7.53 -2.26 -2.58
CA LYS A 34 7.62 -2.74 -1.19
C LYS A 34 8.51 -3.97 -1.06
N ALA A 35 8.34 -4.96 -1.94
CA ALA A 35 9.14 -6.19 -1.91
C ALA A 35 10.63 -5.91 -2.18
N VAL A 36 10.93 -5.01 -3.13
CA VAL A 36 12.30 -4.55 -3.40
C VAL A 36 12.87 -3.85 -2.17
N GLU A 37 12.15 -2.90 -1.57
CA GLU A 37 12.59 -2.19 -0.37
C GLU A 37 12.85 -3.13 0.81
N PHE A 38 12.04 -4.18 0.93
CA PHE A 38 12.18 -5.23 1.94
C PHE A 38 13.50 -5.99 1.85
N VAL A 39 14.06 -6.13 0.66
CA VAL A 39 15.34 -6.81 0.43
C VAL A 39 16.49 -5.80 0.39
N VAL A 40 16.31 -4.69 -0.31
CA VAL A 40 17.35 -3.69 -0.57
C VAL A 40 17.79 -2.99 0.71
N THR A 41 16.86 -2.60 1.59
CA THR A 41 17.19 -1.90 2.84
C THR A 41 18.09 -2.74 3.76
N PRO A 42 17.72 -3.98 4.15
CA PRO A 42 18.59 -4.80 4.99
C PRO A 42 19.88 -5.22 4.26
N LEU A 43 19.86 -5.38 2.93
CA LEU A 43 21.07 -5.66 2.16
C LEU A 43 22.07 -4.49 2.23
N LEU A 44 21.61 -3.26 2.05
CA LEU A 44 22.45 -2.05 2.17
C LEU A 44 23.03 -1.91 3.57
N PHE A 45 22.24 -2.13 4.61
CA PHE A 45 22.72 -2.08 5.99
C PHE A 45 23.69 -3.21 6.32
N GLY A 46 23.47 -4.41 5.78
CA GLY A 46 24.40 -5.54 5.93
C GLY A 46 25.74 -5.28 5.22
N VAL A 47 25.72 -4.79 3.98
CA VAL A 47 26.94 -4.43 3.23
C VAL A 47 27.68 -3.27 3.91
N GLY A 48 26.95 -2.24 4.36
CA GLY A 48 27.52 -1.13 5.11
C GLY A 48 28.16 -1.57 6.42
N GLY A 49 27.49 -2.45 7.17
CA GLY A 49 28.02 -3.06 8.39
C GLY A 49 29.29 -3.88 8.14
N HIS A 50 29.34 -4.62 7.02
CA HIS A 50 30.52 -5.41 6.65
C HIS A 50 31.74 -4.53 6.35
N PHE A 51 31.53 -3.40 5.66
CA PHE A 51 32.59 -2.43 5.40
C PHE A 51 33.10 -1.76 6.69
N LEU A 52 32.18 -1.49 7.63
CA LEU A 52 32.50 -0.90 8.93
C LEU A 52 33.25 -1.88 9.85
N ASP A 53 32.83 -3.14 9.89
CA ASP A 53 33.50 -4.23 10.61
C ASP A 53 34.92 -4.48 10.07
N GLY A 54 35.11 -4.39 8.75
CA GLY A 54 36.42 -4.47 8.12
C GLY A 54 37.36 -3.31 8.47
N TRP A 55 36.81 -2.11 8.69
CA TRP A 55 37.59 -0.93 9.06
C TRP A 55 37.95 -0.89 10.56
N LEU A 56 37.06 -1.39 11.43
CA LEU A 56 37.27 -1.45 12.88
C LEU A 56 37.99 -2.72 13.35
N GLY A 57 38.16 -3.73 12.50
CA GLY A 57 38.81 -5.00 12.85
C GLY A 57 37.97 -5.88 13.80
N THR A 58 36.74 -5.48 14.09
CA THR A 58 35.77 -6.27 14.86
C THR A 58 35.07 -7.22 13.90
N SER A 59 35.42 -8.51 13.96
CA SER A 59 34.65 -9.62 13.36
C SER A 59 33.12 -9.45 13.58
N PRO A 60 32.22 -10.01 12.72
CA PRO A 60 31.09 -9.36 12.04
C PRO A 60 29.91 -8.91 12.94
N ILE A 61 30.19 -8.23 14.05
CA ILE A 61 29.20 -7.89 15.06
C ILE A 61 28.33 -6.72 14.59
N PHE A 62 28.91 -5.67 14.01
CA PHE A 62 28.11 -4.55 13.49
C PHE A 62 27.25 -4.98 12.30
N THR A 63 27.77 -5.86 11.45
CA THR A 63 27.02 -6.45 10.34
C THR A 63 25.77 -7.15 10.84
N VAL A 64 25.91 -8.01 11.86
CA VAL A 64 24.78 -8.76 12.44
C VAL A 64 23.78 -7.82 13.11
N ILE A 65 24.25 -6.86 13.92
CA ILE A 65 23.37 -5.91 14.61
C ILE A 65 22.60 -5.05 13.62
N LEU A 66 23.27 -4.44 12.64
CA LEU A 66 22.65 -3.58 11.64
C LEU A 66 21.70 -4.36 10.73
N PHE A 67 22.06 -5.58 10.34
CA PHE A 67 21.19 -6.44 9.55
C PHE A 67 19.92 -6.82 10.33
N VAL A 68 20.05 -7.29 11.58
CA VAL A 68 18.90 -7.66 12.41
C VAL A 68 18.02 -6.45 12.70
N TRP A 69 18.62 -5.29 12.98
CA TRP A 69 17.88 -4.05 13.21
C TRP A 69 17.11 -3.60 11.96
N ALA A 70 17.77 -3.56 10.80
CA ALA A 70 17.13 -3.21 9.54
C ALA A 70 15.99 -4.19 9.23
N LEU A 71 16.22 -5.50 9.35
CA LEU A 71 15.20 -6.52 9.15
C LEU A 71 13.99 -6.28 10.07
N ALA A 72 14.22 -6.04 11.37
CA ALA A 72 13.15 -5.80 12.34
C ALA A 72 12.32 -4.54 12.03
N VAL A 73 12.97 -3.45 11.63
CA VAL A 73 12.28 -2.21 11.22
C VAL A 73 11.44 -2.45 9.96
N THR A 74 12.01 -3.12 8.96
CA THR A 74 11.35 -3.35 7.67
C THR A 74 10.13 -4.27 7.81
N VAL A 75 10.27 -5.36 8.58
CA VAL A 75 9.15 -6.23 8.97
C VAL A 75 8.10 -5.45 9.77
N GLY A 76 8.53 -4.65 10.74
CA GLY A 76 7.62 -3.86 11.58
C GLY A 76 6.80 -2.84 10.80
N MET A 77 7.41 -2.17 9.82
CA MET A 77 6.71 -1.28 8.90
C MET A 77 5.70 -2.03 8.03
N ALA A 78 6.10 -3.18 7.46
CA ALA A 78 5.20 -3.99 6.63
C ALA A 78 3.94 -4.44 7.39
N VAL A 79 4.11 -4.89 8.64
CA VAL A 79 2.97 -5.29 9.50
C VAL A 79 2.08 -4.10 9.85
N ARG A 80 2.67 -2.93 10.14
CA ARG A 80 1.89 -1.71 10.44
C ARG A 80 1.08 -1.25 9.25
N ASP A 81 1.68 -1.27 8.07
CA ASP A 81 1.03 -0.87 6.82
C ASP A 81 -0.15 -1.80 6.50
N TYR A 82 0.06 -3.11 6.62
CA TYR A 82 -1.01 -4.11 6.46
C TYR A 82 -2.17 -3.89 7.45
N ASN A 83 -1.87 -3.67 8.73
CA ASN A 83 -2.90 -3.42 9.75
C ASN A 83 -3.64 -2.10 9.52
N ALA A 84 -2.97 -1.08 8.99
CA ALA A 84 -3.60 0.20 8.64
C ALA A 84 -4.58 0.02 7.46
N HIS A 85 -4.20 -0.76 6.45
CA HIS A 85 -5.09 -1.12 5.34
C HIS A 85 -6.32 -1.89 5.83
N MET A 86 -6.14 -2.92 6.66
CA MET A 86 -7.27 -3.69 7.18
C MET A 86 -8.24 -2.86 8.02
N ARG A 87 -7.73 -1.94 8.86
CA ARG A 87 -8.58 -1.01 9.61
C ARG A 87 -9.37 -0.08 8.69
N ALA A 88 -8.75 0.44 7.63
CA ALA A 88 -9.43 1.28 6.65
C ALA A 88 -10.53 0.52 5.88
N GLU A 89 -10.27 -0.75 5.52
CA GLU A 89 -11.27 -1.63 4.90
C GLU A 89 -12.42 -1.94 5.88
N GLU A 90 -12.10 -2.28 7.13
CA GLU A 90 -13.08 -2.57 8.20
C GLU A 90 -13.99 -1.37 8.46
N ASP A 91 -13.43 -0.15 8.60
CA ASP A 91 -14.22 1.07 8.77
C ASP A 91 -15.15 1.34 7.59
N ARG A 92 -14.68 1.05 6.37
CA ARG A 92 -15.47 1.20 5.13
C ARG A 92 -16.62 0.19 5.04
N LEU A 93 -16.40 -1.04 5.51
CA LEU A 93 -17.40 -2.10 5.55
C LEU A 93 -18.39 -1.91 6.70
N MET A 94 -17.91 -1.56 7.90
CA MET A 94 -18.74 -1.31 9.09
C MET A 94 -19.57 -0.01 8.98
N GLY A 95 -19.07 1.00 8.26
CA GLY A 95 -19.81 2.24 7.96
C GLY A 95 -20.96 2.04 6.97
N ARG A 96 -20.95 0.95 6.18
CA ARG A 96 -22.04 0.58 5.26
C ARG A 96 -23.01 -0.36 5.96
N ARG A 97 -23.80 0.14 6.90
CA ARG A 97 -25.07 -0.52 7.26
C ARG A 97 -26.13 -0.11 6.23
N PRO A 98 -26.64 -1.00 5.38
CA PRO A 98 -27.88 -0.73 4.66
C PRO A 98 -28.98 -0.61 5.72
N GLY A 99 -29.56 0.58 5.85
CA GLY A 99 -30.72 0.76 6.72
C GLY A 99 -31.87 -0.15 6.28
N PRO A 100 -32.80 -0.54 7.18
CA PRO A 100 -33.90 -1.47 6.90
C PRO A 100 -34.91 -1.04 5.81
N THR A 101 -34.65 0.01 5.04
CA THR A 101 -35.63 0.68 4.17
C THR A 101 -35.95 -0.09 2.87
N ALA A 102 -35.32 -1.24 2.61
CA ALA A 102 -35.56 -2.00 1.38
C ALA A 102 -36.65 -3.11 1.50
N ALA A 103 -37.25 -3.33 2.66
CA ALA A 103 -38.10 -4.53 2.88
C ALA A 103 -39.51 -4.29 3.46
N GLY A 104 -40.05 -3.06 3.43
CA GLY A 104 -41.31 -2.77 4.13
C GLY A 104 -42.26 -1.77 3.47
N GLY A 105 -42.18 -1.58 2.15
CA GLY A 105 -43.03 -0.63 1.41
C GLY A 105 -43.77 -1.28 0.26
N ALA A 106 -44.53 -2.35 0.52
CA ALA A 106 -45.51 -2.89 -0.43
C ALA A 106 -46.48 -3.83 0.28
N ARG A 107 -47.53 -3.28 0.88
CA ARG A 107 -48.93 -3.77 0.83
C ARG A 107 -49.82 -2.93 1.73
#